data_AF-A0A090E4T5-F1
#
_entry.id   AF-A0A090E4T5-F1
#
_cell.length_a   1.000
_cell.length_b   1.000
_cell.length_c   1.000
_cell.angle_alpha   90.00
_cell.angle_beta   90.00
_cell.angle_gamma   90.00
#
_symmetry.space_group_name_H-M   'P 1'
#
loop_
_entity.id
_entity.type
_entity.pdbx_description
1 polymer ?
#
loop_
_entity_poly.entity_id
_entity_poly.type
_entity_poly.pdbx_seq_one_letter_code
_entity_poly.pdbx_strand_id
1 'polypeptide(L)' 'MDVMSGTGPVPAPTHAPSEFLAYEEECRNALRPQLTGLLDAAESAGWSRRTAASTLMFLAAQQVSATAGTKG' A
#
# COMPACT_ATOMS: atom_id res chain seq x y z
N MET A 1 -11.70 1.14 -22.81
CA MET A 1 -10.49 0.66 -22.12
C MET A 1 -10.83 0.57 -20.66
N ASP A 2 -11.26 -0.60 -20.22
CA ASP A 2 -11.56 -0.86 -18.80
C ASP A 2 -10.23 -1.25 -18.16
N VAL A 3 -9.54 -0.27 -17.56
CA VAL A 3 -8.35 -0.55 -16.75
C VAL A 3 -8.86 -1.33 -15.55
N MET A 4 -8.67 -2.66 -15.59
CA MET A 4 -9.10 -3.56 -14.52
C MET A 4 -8.57 -3.02 -13.19
N SER A 5 -9.52 -2.48 -12.45
CA SER A 5 -9.37 -2.05 -11.08
C SER A 5 -8.97 -3.26 -10.25
N GLY A 6 -7.95 -3.08 -9.42
CA GLY A 6 -7.61 -4.05 -8.39
C GLY A 6 -6.18 -4.54 -8.53
N THR A 7 -5.30 -3.88 -7.80
CA THR A 7 -4.21 -4.59 -7.12
C THR A 7 -4.72 -5.96 -6.67
N GLY A 8 -4.12 -7.04 -7.17
CA GLY A 8 -4.55 -8.40 -6.83
C GLY A 8 -4.61 -8.64 -5.32
N PRO A 9 -5.32 -9.69 -4.85
CA PRO A 9 -5.55 -9.90 -3.43
C PRO A 9 -4.24 -9.91 -2.65
N VAL A 10 -4.19 -9.15 -1.55
CA VAL A 10 -3.09 -9.22 -0.57
C VAL A 10 -3.18 -10.58 0.12
N PRO A 11 -2.18 -11.45 0.06
CA PRO A 11 -2.20 -12.72 0.79
C PRO A 11 -2.29 -12.46 2.30
N ALA A 12 -3.01 -13.34 3.01
CA ALA A 12 -3.07 -13.30 4.46
C ALA A 12 -1.69 -13.61 5.05
N PRO A 13 -1.33 -13.00 6.20
CA PRO A 13 -0.07 -13.29 6.87
C PRO A 13 -0.03 -14.75 7.35
N THR A 14 1.14 -15.37 7.27
CA THR A 14 1.37 -16.73 7.81
C THR A 14 1.85 -16.65 9.25
N HIS A 15 2.61 -15.60 9.58
CA HIS A 15 3.16 -15.38 10.92
C HIS A 15 2.25 -14.51 11.78
N ALA A 16 2.32 -14.70 13.10
CA ALA A 16 1.55 -13.88 14.02
C ALA A 16 2.16 -12.47 14.15
N PRO A 17 1.37 -11.44 14.50
CA PRO A 17 1.90 -10.09 14.75
C PRO A 17 2.99 -10.00 15.83
N SER A 18 3.03 -10.98 16.75
CA SER A 18 4.10 -11.11 17.75
C SER A 18 5.46 -11.45 17.15
N GLU A 19 5.49 -12.06 15.97
CA GLU A 19 6.69 -12.41 15.21
C GLU A 19 7.06 -11.24 14.28
N PHE A 20 7.31 -10.08 14.90
CA PHE A 20 7.37 -8.78 14.24
C PHE A 20 8.18 -8.76 12.93
N LEU A 21 9.39 -9.33 12.93
CA LEU A 21 10.26 -9.33 11.74
C LEU A 21 9.69 -10.16 10.59
N ALA A 22 9.19 -11.36 10.87
CA ALA A 22 8.61 -12.24 9.85
C ALA A 22 7.29 -11.67 9.33
N TYR A 23 6.43 -11.17 10.23
CA TYR A 23 5.18 -10.51 9.90
C TYR A 23 5.40 -9.24 9.03
N GLU A 24 6.37 -8.40 9.40
CA GLU A 24 6.73 -7.22 8.62
C GLU A 24 7.25 -7.60 7.23
N GLU A 25 8.12 -8.61 7.14
CA GLU A 25 8.68 -9.06 5.87
C GLU A 25 7.60 -9.60 4.93
N GLU A 26 6.70 -10.44 5.43
CA GLU A 26 5.54 -10.94 4.68
C GLU A 26 4.67 -9.79 4.17
N CYS A 27 4.36 -8.84 5.05
CA CYS A 27 3.56 -7.67 4.68
C CYS A 27 4.23 -6.86 3.56
N ARG A 28 5.55 -6.60 3.66
CA ARG A 28 6.29 -5.92 2.58
C ARG A 28 6.26 -6.70 1.28
N ASN A 29 6.48 -8.01 1.31
CA ASN A 29 6.50 -8.84 0.12
C ASN A 29 5.12 -8.90 -0.55
N ALA A 30 4.05 -8.98 0.23
CA ALA A 30 2.67 -8.97 -0.23
C ALA A 30 2.27 -7.65 -0.90
N LEU A 31 2.71 -6.51 -0.34
CA LEU A 31 2.33 -5.17 -0.80
C LEU A 31 3.23 -4.63 -1.92
N ARG A 32 4.48 -5.10 -2.03
CA ARG A 32 5.45 -4.63 -3.04
C ARG A 32 4.92 -4.65 -4.48
N PRO A 33 4.33 -5.73 -5.02
CA PRO A 33 3.84 -5.73 -6.40
C PRO A 33 2.67 -4.75 -6.60
N GLN A 34 1.81 -4.60 -5.59
CA GLN A 34 0.67 -3.68 -5.64
C GLN A 34 1.12 -2.22 -5.66
N LEU A 35 2.09 -1.88 -4.80
CA LEU A 35 2.67 -0.53 -4.76
C LEU A 35 3.40 -0.20 -6.07
N THR A 36 4.14 -1.15 -6.64
CA THR A 36 4.81 -0.98 -7.94
C THR A 36 3.79 -0.68 -9.04
N GLY A 37 2.70 -1.43 -9.13
CA GLY A 37 1.66 -1.21 -10.15
C GLY A 37 0.99 0.16 -10.02
N LEU A 38 0.73 0.61 -8.79
CA LEU A 38 0.14 1.93 -8.55
C LEU A 38 1.09 3.08 -8.92
N LEU A 39 2.38 2.92 -8.62
CA LEU A 39 3.41 3.90 -9.01
C LEU A 39 3.60 3.96 -10.52
N ASP A 40 3.56 2.81 -11.19
CA ASP A 40 3.66 2.71 -12.66
C ASP A 40 2.45 3.35 -13.36
N ALA A 41 1.25 3.13 -12.83
CA ALA A 41 0.03 3.80 -13.32
C ALA A 41 0.09 5.32 -13.14
N ALA A 42 0.60 5.80 -11.99
CA ALA A 42 0.79 7.22 -11.76
C ALA A 42 1.82 7.82 -12.73
N GLU A 43 2.95 7.13 -12.94
CA GLU A 43 3.99 7.55 -13.89
C GLU A 43 3.47 7.59 -15.34
N SER A 44 2.71 6.58 -15.75
CA SER A 44 2.06 6.51 -17.08
C SER A 44 1.04 7.65 -17.30
N ALA A 45 0.42 8.15 -16.23
CA ALA A 45 -0.46 9.31 -16.28
C ALA A 45 0.31 10.66 -16.27
N GLY A 46 1.65 10.64 -16.24
CA GLY A 46 2.52 11.82 -16.28
C GLY A 46 2.98 12.33 -14.91
N TRP A 47 2.67 11.62 -13.82
CA TRP A 47 3.12 12.03 -12.48
C TRP A 47 4.59 11.63 -12.24
N SER A 48 5.32 12.46 -11.50
CA SER A 48 6.63 12.06 -10.98
C SER A 48 6.49 10.88 -10.02
N ARG A 49 7.22 9.78 -10.29
CA ARG A 49 7.23 8.59 -9.42
C ARG A 49 7.58 8.91 -7.96
N ARG A 50 8.51 9.87 -7.75
CA ARG A 50 8.89 10.34 -6.41
C ARG A 50 7.73 11.02 -5.70
N THR A 51 7.02 11.91 -6.41
CA THR A 51 5.86 12.62 -5.87
C THR A 51 4.74 11.65 -5.55
N ALA A 52 4.44 10.72 -6.47
CA ALA A 52 3.45 9.67 -6.25
C ALA A 52 3.77 8.84 -4.99
N ALA A 53 5.02 8.41 -4.81
CA ALA A 53 5.44 7.68 -3.62
C ALA A 53 5.22 8.47 -2.32
N SER A 54 5.64 9.74 -2.27
CA SER A 54 5.41 10.58 -1.08
C SER A 54 3.92 10.80 -0.79
N THR A 55 3.11 11.00 -1.83
CA THR A 55 1.65 11.14 -1.68
C THR A 55 1.02 9.85 -1.16
N LEU A 56 1.45 8.68 -1.63
CA LEU A 56 0.95 7.39 -1.13
C LEU A 56 1.27 7.19 0.35
N MET A 57 2.49 7.52 0.79
CA MET A 57 2.86 7.47 2.21
C MET A 57 1.97 8.41 3.05
N PHE A 58 1.76 9.63 2.57
CA PHE A 58 0.90 10.61 3.25
C PHE A 58 -0.56 10.16 3.33
N LEU A 59 -1.12 9.61 2.25
CA LEU A 59 -2.48 9.07 2.24
C LEU A 59 -2.62 7.87 3.18
N ALA A 60 -1.64 6.96 3.21
CA ALA A 60 -1.64 5.82 4.13
C ALA A 60 -1.61 6.27 5.60
N ALA A 61 -0.75 7.23 5.94
CA ALA A 61 -0.68 7.79 7.28
C ALA A 61 -2.01 8.45 7.69
N GLN A 62 -2.59 9.27 6.80
CA GLN A 62 -3.88 9.93 7.05
C GLN A 62 -5.01 8.93 7.28
N GLN A 63 -5.09 7.84 6.51
CA GLN A 63 -6.10 6.80 6.69
C GLN A 63 -6.03 6.18 8.09
N VAL A 64 -4.82 5.86 8.56
CA VAL A 64 -4.58 5.32 9.91
C VAL A 64 -4.94 6.34 11.00
N SER A 65 -4.66 7.62 10.79
CA SER A 65 -5.03 8.67 11.75
C SER A 65 -6.53 8.98 11.76
N ALA A 66 -7.19 8.98 10.60
CA ALA A 66 -8.63 9.21 10.48
C ALA A 66 -9.44 8.08 11.15
N THR A 67 -9.00 6.83 11.00
CA THR A 67 -9.64 5.71 11.72
C THR A 67 -9.40 5.77 13.23
N ALA A 68 -8.31 6.39 13.70
CA ALA A 68 -8.06 6.60 15.13
C ALA A 68 -8.94 7.71 15.72
N GLY A 69 -9.30 8.74 14.94
CA GLY A 69 -10.16 9.84 15.36
C GLY A 69 -11.66 9.51 15.47
N THR A 70 -12.10 8.35 14.96
CA THR A 70 -13.50 7.88 15.05
C THR A 70 -13.74 7.01 16.31
N LYS A 71 -12.75 6.92 17.20
CA LYS A 71 -12.83 6.17 18.46
C LYS A 71 -12.73 7.10 19.67
N GLY A 72 -13.52 8.18 19.65
CA GLY A 72 -13.73 9.12 20.76
C GLY A 72 -15.17 9.09 21.22
#